data_AF-A0A0U4MF96-F1
#
_entry.id   AF-A0A0U4MF96-F1
#
_cell.length_a   1.000
_cell.length_b   1.000
_cell.length_c   1.000
_cell.angle_alpha   90.00
_cell.angle_beta   90.00
_cell.angle_gamma   90.00
#
_symmetry.space_group_name_H-M   'P 1'
#
loop_
_entity.id
_entity.type
_entity.pdbx_description
1 polymer ?
#
loop_
_entity_poly.entity_id
_entity_poly.type
_entity_poly.pdbx_seq_one_letter_code
_entity_poly.pdbx_strand_id
1 'polypeptide(L)'
;TLFEVSHFIPEKPLYEQGFILIPHLATLGWGVGPGGEIVNTYPYFVVGVVHLVSSAVLGFGGIYHSLIGPDTLEESFPFFGYDWRDKNKMTSILGIHLIFLGLGALLFAFRAMPGNLFSYGLYDTWAPGGGDVRFIDNPTINPFIIFGYVFKSPFGGDGWIASIDNMEDLVGGHIWVGALCVLGGVFHIVTKPFAWARRAFVWSGEAYLSYSLAALSIMGITASIFVWYNNTAYPSEFFGPTGPEASQAQAFTFLVRDQRLGANIASAQGPTGLGKYLMRSPSGEIIFGGETMRFWDLRAPWVEPLRGPNG
;
A
#
# COMPACT_ATOMS: atom_id res chain seq x y z
N THR A 1 -18.53 1.37 1.45
CA THR A 1 -18.46 0.20 2.34
C THR A 1 -19.80 -0.44 2.57
N LEU A 2 -20.83 0.27 3.06
CA LEU A 2 -22.15 -0.34 3.35
C LEU A 2 -22.78 -1.06 2.15
N PHE A 3 -22.60 -0.53 0.95
CA PHE A 3 -23.04 -1.19 -0.28
C PHE A 3 -22.33 -2.52 -0.53
N GLU A 4 -21.01 -2.59 -0.34
CA GLU A 4 -20.27 -3.87 -0.48
C GLU A 4 -20.72 -4.87 0.59
N VAL A 5 -20.90 -4.42 1.83
CA VAL A 5 -21.40 -5.26 2.94
C VAL A 5 -22.79 -5.84 2.63
N SER A 6 -23.69 -5.06 2.01
CA SER A 6 -25.02 -5.57 1.66
C SER A 6 -25.05 -6.53 0.47
N HIS A 7 -24.00 -6.55 -0.36
CA HIS A 7 -23.87 -7.43 -1.52
C HIS A 7 -22.89 -8.58 -1.29
N PHE A 8 -22.29 -8.68 -0.10
CA PHE A 8 -21.30 -9.69 0.23
C PHE A 8 -21.92 -11.08 0.31
N ILE A 9 -21.40 -12.00 -0.50
CA ILE A 9 -21.71 -13.42 -0.53
C ILE A 9 -20.51 -14.16 0.07
N PRO A 10 -20.63 -14.75 1.29
CA PRO A 10 -19.51 -15.37 2.00
C PRO A 10 -18.82 -16.52 1.25
N GLU A 11 -19.55 -17.24 0.41
CA GLU A 11 -19.04 -18.40 -0.31
C GLU A 11 -18.18 -18.02 -1.53
N LYS A 12 -18.11 -16.74 -1.89
CA LYS A 12 -17.33 -16.24 -3.03
C LYS A 12 -16.10 -15.48 -2.56
N PRO A 13 -14.94 -15.60 -3.24
CA PRO A 13 -13.80 -14.72 -3.01
C PRO A 13 -14.18 -13.24 -3.19
N LEU A 14 -13.55 -12.34 -2.43
CA LEU A 14 -13.84 -10.90 -2.50
C LEU A 14 -13.61 -10.33 -3.90
N TYR A 15 -12.54 -10.76 -4.56
CA TYR A 15 -12.16 -10.30 -5.91
C TYR A 15 -13.15 -10.72 -7.01
N GLU A 16 -14.04 -11.69 -6.76
CA GLU A 16 -15.09 -12.09 -7.71
C GLU A 16 -16.40 -11.31 -7.55
N GLN A 17 -16.45 -10.37 -6.61
CA GLN A 17 -17.65 -9.63 -6.24
C GLN A 17 -17.55 -8.13 -6.57
N GLY A 18 -16.44 -7.70 -7.17
CA GLY A 18 -16.21 -6.29 -7.54
C GLY A 18 -15.99 -5.38 -6.35
N PHE A 19 -15.52 -5.93 -5.22
CA PHE A 19 -15.24 -5.16 -4.02
C PHE A 19 -13.85 -4.57 -4.05
N ILE A 20 -13.75 -3.34 -3.55
CA ILE A 20 -12.47 -2.64 -3.39
C ILE A 20 -12.29 -2.11 -1.98
N LEU A 21 -13.36 -1.94 -1.18
CA LEU A 21 -13.24 -1.39 0.18
C LEU A 21 -13.09 -2.48 1.24
N ILE A 22 -13.90 -3.54 1.21
CA ILE A 22 -13.76 -4.69 2.12
C ILE A 22 -12.35 -5.30 2.05
N PRO A 23 -11.73 -5.50 0.86
CA PRO A 23 -10.34 -5.93 0.76
C PRO A 23 -9.36 -5.09 1.59
N HIS A 24 -9.45 -3.76 1.55
CA HIS A 24 -8.59 -2.89 2.36
C HIS A 24 -8.83 -3.07 3.87
N LEU A 25 -10.07 -3.32 4.29
CA LEU A 25 -10.39 -3.55 5.70
C LEU A 25 -9.90 -4.93 6.17
N ALA A 26 -9.99 -5.95 5.31
CA ALA A 26 -9.46 -7.29 5.56
C ALA A 26 -7.93 -7.26 5.65
N THR A 27 -7.23 -6.51 4.79
CA THR A 27 -5.77 -6.31 4.91
C THR A 27 -5.37 -5.73 6.27
N LEU A 28 -6.19 -4.85 6.85
CA LEU A 28 -6.00 -4.32 8.21
C LEU A 28 -6.36 -5.32 9.34
N GLY A 29 -6.57 -6.59 8.98
CA GLY A 29 -6.90 -7.71 9.86
C GLY A 29 -8.38 -7.78 10.27
N TRP A 30 -9.21 -6.79 9.95
CA TRP A 30 -10.59 -6.79 10.43
C TRP A 30 -11.42 -7.89 9.79
N GLY A 31 -12.14 -8.65 10.61
CA GLY A 31 -13.17 -9.58 10.15
C GLY A 31 -12.66 -10.79 9.37
N VAL A 32 -11.34 -11.02 9.34
CA VAL A 32 -10.69 -12.06 8.55
C VAL A 32 -9.91 -13.03 9.43
N GLY A 33 -9.83 -14.29 9.02
CA GLY A 33 -9.05 -15.35 9.65
C GLY A 33 -8.06 -16.03 8.71
N PRO A 34 -7.61 -17.25 9.04
CA PRO A 34 -6.63 -17.99 8.24
C PRO A 34 -7.06 -18.18 6.79
N GLY A 35 -6.10 -18.08 5.87
CA GLY A 35 -6.32 -18.19 4.42
C GLY A 35 -7.14 -17.06 3.80
N GLY A 36 -7.40 -15.99 4.56
CA GLY A 36 -8.19 -14.85 4.09
C GLY A 36 -9.71 -15.05 4.21
N GLU A 37 -10.16 -16.05 4.98
CA GLU A 37 -11.60 -16.30 5.18
C GLU A 37 -12.26 -15.16 5.95
N ILE A 38 -13.37 -14.64 5.43
CA ILE A 38 -14.15 -13.58 6.08
C ILE A 38 -15.05 -14.19 7.16
N VAL A 39 -14.61 -14.11 8.41
CA VAL A 39 -15.27 -14.71 9.57
C VAL A 39 -16.28 -13.76 10.24
N ASN A 40 -16.17 -12.44 10.03
CA ASN A 40 -17.09 -11.47 10.64
C ASN A 40 -17.18 -10.17 9.82
N THR A 41 -18.38 -9.85 9.33
CA THR A 41 -18.64 -8.62 8.54
C THR A 41 -18.98 -7.40 9.39
N TYR A 42 -19.20 -7.56 10.70
CA TYR A 42 -19.58 -6.47 11.59
C TYR A 42 -18.55 -5.32 11.63
N PRO A 43 -17.22 -5.56 11.68
CA PRO A 43 -16.23 -4.48 11.58
C PRO A 43 -16.40 -3.63 10.31
N TYR A 44 -16.70 -4.26 9.17
CA TYR A 44 -16.90 -3.53 7.91
C TYR A 44 -18.16 -2.66 7.94
N PHE A 45 -19.24 -3.18 8.55
CA PHE A 45 -20.45 -2.40 8.80
C PHE A 45 -20.17 -1.19 9.69
N VAL A 46 -19.47 -1.38 10.81
CA VAL A 46 -19.08 -0.30 11.74
C VAL A 46 -18.29 0.77 11.00
N VAL A 47 -17.26 0.39 10.24
CA VAL A 47 -16.47 1.33 9.43
C VAL A 47 -17.39 2.11 8.48
N GLY A 48 -18.29 1.42 7.77
CA GLY A 48 -19.24 2.06 6.86
C GLY A 48 -20.16 3.07 7.54
N VAL A 49 -20.74 2.74 8.69
CA VAL A 49 -21.63 3.62 9.45
C VAL A 49 -20.88 4.83 10.00
N VAL A 50 -19.70 4.63 10.60
CA VAL A 50 -18.90 5.72 11.17
C VAL A 50 -18.52 6.73 10.08
N HIS A 51 -18.12 6.28 8.90
CA HIS A 51 -17.80 7.17 7.78
C HIS A 51 -19.05 7.91 7.28
N LEU A 52 -20.19 7.23 7.17
CA LEU A 52 -21.44 7.86 6.72
C LEU A 52 -21.89 8.96 7.68
N VAL A 53 -21.91 8.70 8.99
CA VAL A 53 -22.28 9.69 10.02
C VAL A 53 -21.28 10.85 10.05
N SER A 54 -19.98 10.56 9.98
CA SER A 54 -18.94 11.60 9.95
C SER A 54 -19.07 12.50 8.72
N SER A 55 -19.47 11.95 7.57
CA SER A 55 -19.66 12.73 6.34
C SER A 55 -20.77 13.78 6.48
N ALA A 56 -21.82 13.50 7.26
CA ALA A 56 -22.88 14.46 7.54
C ALA A 56 -22.37 15.66 8.36
N VAL A 57 -21.52 15.42 9.36
CA VAL A 57 -20.89 16.48 10.18
C VAL A 57 -19.98 17.35 9.31
N LEU A 58 -19.15 16.74 8.46
CA LEU A 58 -18.29 17.46 7.52
C LEU A 58 -19.11 18.28 6.50
N GLY A 59 -20.18 17.69 5.95
CA GLY A 59 -21.08 18.36 5.02
C GLY A 59 -21.78 19.57 5.65
N PHE A 60 -22.23 19.44 6.90
CA PHE A 60 -22.82 20.56 7.65
C PHE A 60 -21.82 21.71 7.84
N GLY A 61 -20.60 21.41 8.28
CA GLY A 61 -19.54 22.41 8.41
C GLY A 61 -19.21 23.08 7.07
N GLY A 62 -19.13 22.30 5.98
CA GLY A 62 -18.88 22.81 4.64
C GLY A 62 -19.97 23.78 4.14
N ILE A 63 -21.24 23.41 4.32
CA ILE A 63 -22.39 24.27 3.95
C ILE A 63 -22.37 25.56 4.77
N TYR A 64 -22.19 25.45 6.09
CA TYR A 64 -22.12 26.62 6.98
C TYR A 64 -21.01 27.58 6.53
N HIS A 65 -19.78 27.08 6.36
CA HIS A 65 -18.63 27.92 5.99
C HIS A 65 -18.66 28.44 4.55
N SER A 66 -19.48 27.86 3.67
CA SER A 66 -19.61 28.32 2.28
C SER A 66 -20.76 29.31 2.06
N LEU A 67 -21.81 29.27 2.91
CA LEU A 67 -23.04 30.05 2.68
C LEU A 67 -23.43 31.01 3.82
N ILE A 68 -22.99 30.75 5.05
CA ILE A 68 -23.47 31.47 6.26
C ILE A 68 -22.32 32.13 7.02
N GLY A 69 -21.19 31.45 7.12
CA GLY A 69 -20.00 31.95 7.78
C GLY A 69 -19.43 33.22 7.11
N PRO A 70 -18.44 33.86 7.74
CA PRO A 70 -17.83 35.06 7.18
C PRO A 70 -17.08 34.75 5.87
N ASP A 71 -17.17 35.65 4.89
CA ASP A 71 -16.49 35.53 3.59
C ASP A 71 -14.96 35.57 3.73
N THR A 72 -14.46 36.24 4.77
CA THR A 72 -13.03 36.40 5.09
C THR A 72 -12.79 36.17 6.57
N LEU A 73 -11.60 35.68 6.94
CA LEU A 73 -11.27 35.30 8.31
C LEU A 73 -10.22 36.21 8.96
N GLU A 74 -9.58 37.07 8.18
CA GLU A 74 -8.42 37.88 8.59
C GLU A 74 -8.73 38.83 9.75
N GLU A 75 -9.92 39.44 9.73
CA GLU A 75 -10.31 40.44 10.74
C GLU A 75 -10.93 39.79 11.98
N SER A 76 -11.86 38.85 11.79
CA SER A 76 -12.62 38.24 12.88
C SER A 76 -11.86 37.11 13.59
N PHE A 77 -11.01 36.39 12.85
CA PHE A 77 -10.34 35.18 13.33
C PHE A 77 -8.88 35.11 12.80
N PRO A 78 -7.98 35.99 13.26
CA PRO A 78 -6.63 36.14 12.70
C PRO A 78 -5.76 34.86 12.80
N PHE A 79 -6.06 33.97 13.75
CA PHE A 79 -5.42 32.66 13.80
C PHE A 79 -5.78 31.78 12.59
N PHE A 80 -7.00 31.90 12.05
CA PHE A 80 -7.48 31.13 10.90
C PHE A 80 -7.36 31.87 9.57
N GLY A 81 -7.42 33.21 9.55
CA GLY A 81 -7.18 34.01 8.34
C GLY A 81 -5.75 33.90 7.81
N TYR A 82 -5.56 34.03 6.49
CA TYR A 82 -4.25 33.87 5.88
C TYR A 82 -4.12 34.59 4.52
N ASP A 83 -2.93 35.12 4.24
CA ASP A 83 -2.54 35.56 2.90
C ASP A 83 -1.63 34.49 2.27
N TRP A 84 -1.93 34.06 1.05
CA TRP A 84 -1.08 33.14 0.26
C TRP A 84 0.38 33.61 0.13
N ARG A 85 0.63 34.92 0.22
CA ARG A 85 1.96 35.53 0.17
C ARG A 85 2.67 35.54 1.52
N ASP A 86 1.95 35.35 2.63
CA ASP A 86 2.53 35.16 3.95
C ASP A 86 3.14 33.75 4.04
N LYS A 87 4.42 33.71 3.71
CA LYS A 87 5.23 32.50 3.68
C LYS A 87 5.30 31.82 5.05
N ASN A 88 5.21 32.57 6.15
CA ASN A 88 5.25 32.02 7.50
C ASN A 88 3.92 31.37 7.87
N LYS A 89 2.80 32.01 7.53
CA LYS A 89 1.48 31.40 7.73
C LYS A 89 1.31 30.14 6.88
N MET A 90 1.79 30.15 5.64
CA MET A 90 1.78 28.97 4.76
C MET A 90 2.60 27.80 5.32
N THR A 91 3.83 28.03 5.80
CA THR A 91 4.62 26.95 6.42
C THR A 91 4.03 26.47 7.73
N SER A 92 3.39 27.35 8.52
CA SER A 92 2.70 26.96 9.75
C SER A 92 1.53 26.00 9.47
N ILE A 93 0.68 26.31 8.48
CA ILE A 93 -0.44 25.45 8.08
C ILE A 93 0.08 24.11 7.53
N LEU A 94 1.08 24.15 6.64
CA LEU A 94 1.75 22.94 6.15
C LEU A 94 2.27 22.08 7.31
N GLY A 95 2.93 22.70 8.29
CA GLY A 95 3.51 21.97 9.40
C GLY A 95 2.46 21.30 10.30
N ILE A 96 1.32 21.95 10.52
CA ILE A 96 0.19 21.35 11.23
C ILE A 96 -0.35 20.13 10.47
N HIS A 97 -0.53 20.24 9.14
CA HIS A 97 -0.98 19.11 8.32
C HIS A 97 0.02 17.96 8.31
N LEU A 98 1.33 18.24 8.24
CA LEU A 98 2.37 17.23 8.33
C LEU A 98 2.34 16.49 9.66
N ILE A 99 2.08 17.17 10.78
CA ILE A 99 1.91 16.50 12.08
C ILE A 99 0.71 15.55 12.03
N PHE A 100 -0.44 15.97 11.52
CA PHE A 100 -1.61 15.09 11.41
C PHE A 100 -1.38 13.88 10.50
N LEU A 101 -0.71 14.07 9.36
CA LEU A 101 -0.30 12.96 8.48
C LEU A 101 0.64 11.99 9.19
N GLY A 102 1.61 12.52 9.95
CA GLY A 102 2.54 11.72 10.73
C GLY A 102 1.85 10.91 11.82
N LEU A 103 0.88 11.51 12.53
CA LEU A 103 0.05 10.81 13.50
C LEU A 103 -0.80 9.71 12.86
N GLY A 104 -1.31 9.92 11.64
CA GLY A 104 -2.02 8.90 10.88
C GLY A 104 -1.15 7.69 10.52
N ALA A 105 0.07 7.93 10.04
CA ALA A 105 1.04 6.86 9.76
C ALA A 105 1.44 6.08 11.02
N LEU A 106 1.65 6.79 12.14
CA LEU A 106 1.94 6.16 13.43
C LEU A 106 0.74 5.37 13.98
N LEU A 107 -0.49 5.84 13.77
CA LEU A 107 -1.69 5.10 14.15
C LEU A 107 -1.75 3.74 13.44
N PHE A 108 -1.46 3.70 12.14
CA PHE A 108 -1.34 2.44 11.40
C PHE A 108 -0.27 1.53 12.00
N ALA A 109 0.94 2.06 12.23
CA ALA A 109 2.05 1.27 12.76
C ALA A 109 1.75 0.72 14.16
N PHE A 110 1.26 1.57 15.08
CA PHE A 110 0.89 1.15 16.43
C PHE A 110 -0.25 0.13 16.44
N ARG A 111 -1.23 0.27 15.54
CA ARG A 111 -2.31 -0.70 15.40
C ARG A 111 -1.81 -2.10 14.99
N ALA A 112 -0.78 -2.17 14.15
CA ALA A 112 -0.16 -3.42 13.71
C ALA A 112 0.68 -4.10 14.82
N MET A 113 1.21 -3.32 15.76
CA MET A 113 2.06 -3.80 16.85
C MET A 113 1.23 -4.27 18.07
N PRO A 114 1.75 -5.21 18.88
CA PRO A 114 1.08 -5.66 20.10
C PRO A 114 1.25 -4.67 21.26
N GLY A 115 0.57 -4.93 22.39
CA GLY A 115 0.86 -4.29 23.67
C GLY A 115 0.37 -2.84 23.84
N ASN A 116 -0.52 -2.34 22.97
CA ASN A 116 -1.11 -1.00 23.09
C ASN A 116 -2.64 -1.02 22.94
N LEU A 117 -3.28 0.12 23.21
CA LEU A 117 -4.74 0.27 23.21
C LEU A 117 -5.39 0.06 21.83
N PHE A 118 -4.62 0.14 20.75
CA PHE A 118 -5.10 0.06 19.37
C PHE A 118 -4.68 -1.25 18.67
N SER A 119 -3.97 -2.13 19.38
CA SER A 119 -3.41 -3.37 18.87
C SER A 119 -4.48 -4.29 18.27
N TYR A 120 -4.26 -4.69 17.02
CA TYR A 120 -5.09 -5.69 16.35
C TYR A 120 -4.32 -6.53 15.33
N GLY A 121 -3.14 -6.08 14.89
CA GLY A 121 -2.36 -6.78 13.87
C GLY A 121 -2.77 -6.42 12.44
N LEU A 122 -2.18 -7.11 11.48
CA LEU A 122 -2.43 -7.01 10.04
C LEU A 122 -2.57 -8.41 9.45
N TYR A 123 -3.28 -8.53 8.33
CA TYR A 123 -3.25 -9.77 7.56
C TYR A 123 -1.91 -9.90 6.84
N ASP A 124 -1.19 -10.98 7.10
CA ASP A 124 0.07 -11.29 6.43
C ASP A 124 -0.09 -12.55 5.57
N THR A 125 -0.10 -12.37 4.25
CA THR A 125 -0.14 -13.48 3.28
C THR A 125 1.09 -14.40 3.37
N TRP A 126 2.19 -13.88 3.92
CA TRP A 126 3.46 -14.60 4.08
C TRP A 126 3.59 -15.32 5.43
N ALA A 127 2.53 -15.33 6.25
CA ALA A 127 2.56 -16.03 7.53
C ALA A 127 2.92 -17.52 7.36
N PRO A 128 3.78 -18.09 8.24
CA PRO A 128 4.17 -19.49 8.12
C PRO A 128 2.97 -20.45 8.25
N GLY A 129 2.76 -21.29 7.23
CA GLY A 129 1.63 -22.22 7.17
C GLY A 129 0.43 -21.71 6.39
N GLY A 130 0.47 -20.49 5.88
CA GLY A 130 -0.60 -19.84 5.11
C GLY A 130 -0.96 -18.49 5.70
N GLY A 131 -1.53 -17.60 4.88
CA GLY A 131 -1.82 -16.23 5.30
C GLY A 131 -2.75 -16.16 6.52
N ASP A 132 -2.47 -15.26 7.46
CA ASP A 132 -3.28 -15.08 8.67
C ASP A 132 -3.06 -13.69 9.27
N VAL A 133 -3.95 -13.27 10.18
CA VAL A 133 -3.77 -12.06 10.96
C VAL A 133 -2.72 -12.27 12.03
N ARG A 134 -1.70 -11.40 12.06
CA ARG A 134 -0.68 -11.42 13.10
C ARG A 134 -0.27 -10.04 13.57
N PHE A 135 0.30 -10.00 14.75
CA PHE A 135 1.00 -8.82 15.24
C PHE A 135 2.39 -8.70 14.61
N ILE A 136 2.85 -7.46 14.46
CA ILE A 136 4.20 -7.14 14.01
C ILE A 136 5.04 -6.77 15.23
N ASP A 137 5.66 -7.77 15.84
CA ASP A 137 6.43 -7.60 17.09
C ASP A 137 7.74 -6.83 16.88
N ASN A 138 8.37 -7.00 15.71
CA ASN A 138 9.72 -6.51 15.42
C ASN A 138 9.74 -5.71 14.10
N PRO A 139 9.10 -4.53 14.02
CA PRO A 139 9.13 -3.73 12.81
C PRO A 139 10.56 -3.28 12.48
N THR A 140 10.90 -3.22 11.20
CA THR A 140 12.25 -2.85 10.76
C THR A 140 12.49 -1.36 10.98
N ILE A 141 13.34 -1.05 11.95
CA ILE A 141 13.76 0.34 12.23
C ILE A 141 15.11 0.70 11.59
N ASN A 142 15.83 -0.28 11.03
CA ASN A 142 17.13 -0.04 10.42
C ASN A 142 16.99 0.89 9.19
N PRO A 143 17.55 2.11 9.21
CA PRO A 143 17.38 3.07 8.13
C PRO A 143 17.99 2.59 6.82
N PHE A 144 19.04 1.75 6.84
CA PHE A 144 19.66 1.25 5.62
C PHE A 144 18.74 0.32 4.83
N ILE A 145 17.87 -0.42 5.53
CA ILE A 145 16.86 -1.27 4.88
C ILE A 145 15.72 -0.38 4.36
N ILE A 146 15.13 0.44 5.24
CA ILE A 146 13.96 1.27 4.91
C ILE A 146 14.25 2.26 3.78
N PHE A 147 15.34 3.03 3.86
CA PHE A 147 15.72 3.96 2.79
C PHE A 147 16.36 3.24 1.60
N GLY A 148 16.84 1.99 1.78
CA GLY A 148 17.30 1.14 0.69
C GLY A 148 16.22 0.96 -0.39
N TYR A 149 14.95 0.76 0.00
CA TYR A 149 13.82 0.69 -0.93
C TYR A 149 13.67 1.96 -1.78
N VAL A 150 13.88 3.15 -1.21
CA VAL A 150 13.73 4.43 -1.92
C VAL A 150 14.75 4.58 -3.05
N PHE A 151 15.93 3.98 -2.91
CA PHE A 151 17.02 4.06 -3.88
C PHE A 151 17.12 2.85 -4.82
N LYS A 152 16.24 1.85 -4.67
CA LYS A 152 16.16 0.72 -5.61
C LYS A 152 15.76 1.18 -7.00
N SER A 153 16.22 0.46 -8.02
CA SER A 153 15.80 0.66 -9.40
C SER A 153 14.29 0.41 -9.56
N PRO A 154 13.56 1.18 -10.37
CA PRO A 154 12.15 0.92 -10.67
C PRO A 154 11.93 -0.15 -11.75
N PHE A 155 13.00 -0.76 -12.28
CA PHE A 155 12.93 -1.79 -13.32
C PHE A 155 12.73 -3.21 -12.75
N GLY A 156 12.53 -4.18 -13.64
CA GLY A 156 12.34 -5.60 -13.28
C GLY A 156 13.47 -6.15 -12.40
N GLY A 157 13.14 -7.10 -11.53
CA GLY A 157 14.02 -7.63 -10.47
C GLY A 157 14.12 -6.76 -9.20
N ASP A 158 14.10 -5.42 -9.32
CA ASP A 158 14.27 -4.50 -8.18
C ASP A 158 12.95 -3.89 -7.67
N GLY A 159 12.15 -3.31 -8.55
CA GLY A 159 10.77 -2.87 -8.25
C GLY A 159 10.58 -1.67 -7.32
N TRP A 160 11.62 -0.87 -7.04
CA TRP A 160 11.56 0.30 -6.15
C TRP A 160 10.82 -0.01 -4.82
N ILE A 161 10.00 0.90 -4.29
CA ILE A 161 9.20 0.67 -3.07
C ILE A 161 8.07 -0.36 -3.27
N ALA A 162 7.69 -0.68 -4.50
CA ALA A 162 6.67 -1.71 -4.77
C ALA A 162 7.21 -3.13 -4.49
N SER A 163 8.52 -3.28 -4.25
CA SER A 163 9.16 -4.55 -3.90
C SER A 163 9.09 -4.93 -2.42
N ILE A 164 8.38 -4.17 -1.57
CA ILE A 164 8.21 -4.53 -0.15
C ILE A 164 7.53 -5.89 -0.06
N ASP A 165 8.19 -6.85 0.58
CA ASP A 165 7.83 -8.27 0.57
C ASP A 165 7.55 -8.84 1.97
N ASN A 166 7.55 -8.00 3.00
CA ASN A 166 7.23 -8.41 4.37
C ASN A 166 6.55 -7.27 5.16
N MET A 167 5.83 -7.64 6.22
CA MET A 167 5.08 -6.68 7.05
C MET A 167 6.00 -5.86 7.98
N GLU A 168 7.13 -6.40 8.41
CA GLU A 168 8.09 -5.73 9.29
C GLU A 168 8.64 -4.46 8.63
N ASP A 169 8.99 -4.53 7.35
CA ASP A 169 9.46 -3.39 6.55
C ASP A 169 8.33 -2.42 6.23
N LEU A 170 7.12 -2.93 5.93
CA LEU A 170 5.95 -2.08 5.68
C LEU A 170 5.60 -1.23 6.92
N VAL A 171 5.50 -1.86 8.10
CA VAL A 171 5.22 -1.16 9.37
C VAL A 171 6.40 -0.27 9.77
N GLY A 172 7.63 -0.76 9.65
CA GLY A 172 8.84 0.02 9.91
C GLY A 172 8.95 1.28 9.07
N GLY A 173 8.59 1.20 7.79
CA GLY A 173 8.50 2.33 6.88
C GLY A 173 7.48 3.38 7.35
N HIS A 174 6.31 2.96 7.84
CA HIS A 174 5.32 3.89 8.39
C HIS A 174 5.78 4.55 9.70
N ILE A 175 6.57 3.87 10.53
CA ILE A 175 7.22 4.50 11.70
C ILE A 175 8.15 5.63 11.26
N TRP A 176 8.99 5.38 10.25
CA TRP A 176 9.90 6.39 9.69
C TRP A 176 9.14 7.57 9.05
N VAL A 177 8.14 7.30 8.20
CA VAL A 177 7.29 8.34 7.60
C VAL A 177 6.60 9.16 8.68
N GLY A 178 6.03 8.49 9.69
CA GLY A 178 5.39 9.13 10.83
C GLY A 178 6.31 10.09 11.58
N ALA A 179 7.50 9.62 11.94
CA ALA A 179 8.51 10.43 12.63
C ALA A 179 8.98 11.62 11.77
N LEU A 180 9.28 11.39 10.49
CA LEU A 180 9.73 12.44 9.57
C LEU A 180 8.66 13.51 9.34
N CYS A 181 7.39 13.10 9.19
CA CYS A 181 6.28 14.04 9.04
C CYS A 181 6.08 14.88 10.30
N VAL A 182 6.13 14.29 11.50
CA VAL A 182 6.01 15.04 12.75
C VAL A 182 7.18 16.02 12.93
N LEU A 183 8.42 15.55 12.77
CA LEU A 183 9.61 16.39 12.90
C LEU A 183 9.65 17.50 11.84
N GLY A 184 9.33 17.18 10.59
CA GLY A 184 9.22 18.14 9.50
C GLY A 184 8.09 19.15 9.74
N GLY A 185 6.98 18.69 10.32
CA GLY A 185 5.86 19.55 10.68
C GLY A 185 6.22 20.58 11.76
N VAL A 186 6.87 20.12 12.85
CA VAL A 186 7.42 21.02 13.88
C VAL A 186 8.41 22.00 13.26
N PHE A 187 9.34 21.51 12.43
CA PHE A 187 10.30 22.35 11.73
C PHE A 187 9.62 23.46 10.91
N HIS A 188 8.59 23.14 10.13
CA HIS A 188 7.87 24.12 9.31
C HIS A 188 7.04 25.13 10.12
N ILE A 189 6.61 24.77 11.34
CA ILE A 189 5.93 25.69 12.27
C ILE A 189 6.92 26.68 12.88
N VAL A 190 8.10 26.20 13.31
CA VAL A 190 9.07 27.03 14.06
C VAL A 190 10.08 27.77 13.16
N THR A 191 10.05 27.55 11.86
CA THR A 191 10.96 28.19 10.90
C THR A 191 10.22 28.96 9.81
N LYS A 192 10.99 29.76 9.06
CA LYS A 192 10.52 30.52 7.88
C LYS A 192 11.33 30.10 6.66
N PRO A 193 10.76 30.17 5.44
CA PRO A 193 11.50 29.83 4.24
C PRO A 193 12.81 30.62 4.10
N PHE A 194 13.89 29.86 3.93
CA PHE A 194 15.22 30.41 3.72
C PHE A 194 15.31 31.22 2.43
N ALA A 195 16.33 32.08 2.34
CA ALA A 195 16.46 33.01 1.23
C ALA A 195 16.53 32.32 -0.15
N TRP A 196 17.15 31.14 -0.24
CA TRP A 196 17.22 30.38 -1.49
C TRP A 196 15.84 29.84 -1.91
N ALA A 197 15.05 29.30 -0.97
CA ALA A 197 13.72 28.79 -1.25
C ALA A 197 12.78 29.91 -1.72
N ARG A 198 12.88 31.08 -1.08
CA ARG A 198 12.11 32.27 -1.49
C ARG A 198 12.38 32.70 -2.94
N ARG A 199 13.58 32.46 -3.46
CA ARG A 199 13.97 32.78 -4.84
C ARG A 199 13.63 31.67 -5.85
N ALA A 200 13.49 30.43 -5.38
CA ALA A 200 13.25 29.28 -6.25
C ALA A 200 11.75 29.04 -6.54
N PHE A 201 10.88 29.34 -5.59
CA PHE A 201 9.44 29.06 -5.68
C PHE A 201 8.59 30.29 -6.01
N VAL A 202 7.42 30.04 -6.61
CA VAL A 202 6.36 31.03 -6.77
C VAL A 202 5.43 30.94 -5.56
N TRP A 203 5.09 32.09 -4.95
CA TRP A 203 4.35 32.17 -3.68
C TRP A 203 2.94 32.71 -3.92
N SER A 204 2.07 31.87 -4.47
CA SER A 204 0.65 32.13 -4.73
C SER A 204 -0.18 30.87 -4.52
N GLY A 205 -1.49 31.03 -4.26
CA GLY A 205 -2.39 29.88 -4.07
C GLY A 205 -2.40 28.91 -5.26
N GLU A 206 -2.41 29.44 -6.49
CA GLU A 206 -2.35 28.62 -7.71
C GLU A 206 -1.03 27.84 -7.83
N ALA A 207 0.10 28.45 -7.47
CA ALA A 207 1.39 27.76 -7.46
C ALA A 207 1.38 26.60 -6.44
N TYR A 208 0.91 26.83 -5.22
CA TYR A 208 0.81 25.76 -4.21
C TYR A 208 -0.12 24.62 -4.64
N LEU A 209 -1.23 24.95 -5.30
CA LEU A 209 -2.11 23.97 -5.91
C LEU A 209 -1.36 23.15 -6.97
N SER A 210 -0.62 23.81 -7.87
CA SER A 210 0.16 23.11 -8.92
C SER A 210 1.19 22.14 -8.36
N TYR A 211 1.88 22.50 -7.28
CA TYR A 211 2.87 21.63 -6.63
C TYR A 211 2.19 20.39 -6.03
N SER A 212 1.01 20.60 -5.43
CA SER A 212 0.20 19.52 -4.85
C SER A 212 -0.36 18.59 -5.92
N LEU A 213 -0.79 19.12 -7.07
CA LEU A 213 -1.24 18.33 -8.22
C LEU A 213 -0.13 17.46 -8.79
N ALA A 214 1.09 18.00 -8.92
CA ALA A 214 2.25 17.23 -9.35
C ALA A 214 2.56 16.08 -8.38
N ALA A 215 2.51 16.34 -7.06
CA ALA A 215 2.70 15.31 -6.04
C ALA A 215 1.60 14.21 -6.10
N LEU A 216 0.33 14.60 -6.24
CA LEU A 216 -0.80 13.67 -6.39
C LEU A 216 -0.69 12.80 -7.65
N SER A 217 -0.21 13.37 -8.76
CA SER A 217 0.03 12.61 -10.00
C SER A 217 1.04 11.48 -9.79
N ILE A 218 2.17 11.76 -9.13
CA ILE A 218 3.19 10.75 -8.81
C ILE A 218 2.63 9.70 -7.84
N MET A 219 1.88 10.11 -6.81
CA MET A 219 1.22 9.17 -5.89
C MET A 219 0.22 8.26 -6.62
N GLY A 220 -0.56 8.78 -7.57
CA GLY A 220 -1.50 8.00 -8.37
C GLY A 220 -0.81 6.97 -9.27
N ILE A 221 0.26 7.36 -9.97
CA ILE A 221 1.07 6.42 -10.77
C ILE A 221 1.69 5.35 -9.87
N THR A 222 2.25 5.75 -8.74
CA THR A 222 2.85 4.82 -7.77
C THR A 222 1.82 3.82 -7.25
N ALA A 223 0.62 4.27 -6.86
CA ALA A 223 -0.47 3.41 -6.42
C ALA A 223 -0.90 2.41 -7.50
N SER A 224 -0.96 2.84 -8.78
CA SER A 224 -1.29 1.96 -9.90
C SER A 224 -0.27 0.83 -10.09
N ILE A 225 1.02 1.12 -9.89
CA ILE A 225 2.10 0.12 -9.96
C ILE A 225 2.03 -0.81 -8.75
N PHE A 226 1.80 -0.25 -7.55
CA PHE A 226 1.76 -1.00 -6.31
C PHE A 226 0.66 -2.07 -6.33
N VAL A 227 -0.57 -1.69 -6.68
CA VAL A 227 -1.70 -2.65 -6.75
C VAL A 227 -1.54 -3.68 -7.89
N TRP A 228 -0.75 -3.38 -8.92
CA TRP A 228 -0.54 -4.29 -10.04
C TRP A 228 0.49 -5.39 -9.75
N TYR A 229 1.47 -5.12 -8.88
CA TYR A 229 2.61 -6.03 -8.65
C TYR A 229 2.76 -6.53 -7.21
N ASN A 230 2.39 -5.74 -6.21
CA ASN A 230 2.70 -6.06 -4.82
C ASN A 230 1.59 -6.91 -4.20
N ASN A 231 1.87 -8.19 -3.96
CA ASN A 231 0.94 -9.12 -3.28
C ASN A 231 1.09 -9.13 -1.74
N THR A 232 1.95 -8.28 -1.18
CA THR A 232 2.16 -8.18 0.28
C THR A 232 1.17 -7.21 0.92
N ALA A 233 1.11 -5.97 0.44
CA ALA A 233 0.15 -4.95 0.88
C ALA A 233 -1.21 -5.08 0.17
N TYR A 234 -1.25 -5.77 -0.97
CA TYR A 234 -2.49 -6.18 -1.65
C TYR A 234 -2.56 -7.71 -1.73
N PRO A 235 -2.89 -8.41 -0.63
CA PRO A 235 -2.96 -9.86 -0.60
C PRO A 235 -3.87 -10.43 -1.69
N SER A 236 -3.36 -11.40 -2.44
CA SER A 236 -4.09 -12.01 -3.57
C SER A 236 -5.37 -12.73 -3.12
N GLU A 237 -5.46 -13.11 -1.84
CA GLU A 237 -6.66 -13.67 -1.21
C GLU A 237 -7.85 -12.68 -1.26
N PHE A 238 -7.57 -11.37 -1.21
CA PHE A 238 -8.60 -10.33 -1.23
C PHE A 238 -8.74 -9.65 -2.58
N PHE A 239 -7.61 -9.39 -3.25
CA PHE A 239 -7.55 -8.60 -4.48
C PHE A 239 -7.49 -9.45 -5.76
N GLY A 240 -7.32 -10.76 -5.63
CA GLY A 240 -7.07 -11.68 -6.73
C GLY A 240 -5.60 -11.71 -7.13
N PRO A 241 -5.17 -12.70 -7.92
CA PRO A 241 -3.78 -12.83 -8.34
C PRO A 241 -3.37 -11.67 -9.23
N THR A 242 -2.13 -11.21 -9.07
CA THR A 242 -1.52 -10.26 -10.00
C THR A 242 -1.41 -10.87 -11.41
N GLY A 243 -1.20 -10.05 -12.43
CA GLY A 243 -0.93 -10.54 -13.79
C GLY A 243 0.26 -11.52 -13.87
N PRO A 244 1.43 -11.17 -13.30
CA PRO A 244 2.56 -12.10 -13.16
C PRO A 244 2.19 -13.39 -12.42
N GLU A 245 1.45 -13.27 -11.32
CA GLU A 245 1.05 -14.41 -10.50
C GLU A 245 0.15 -15.41 -11.24
N ALA A 246 -0.88 -14.92 -11.92
CA ALA A 246 -1.78 -15.76 -12.71
C ALA A 246 -1.03 -16.45 -13.87
N SER A 247 -0.07 -15.78 -14.50
CA SER A 247 0.74 -16.35 -15.58
C SER A 247 1.63 -17.50 -15.07
N GLN A 248 2.27 -17.32 -13.91
CA GLN A 248 3.09 -18.39 -13.32
C GLN A 248 2.23 -19.55 -12.81
N ALA A 249 1.07 -19.25 -12.21
CA ALA A 249 0.13 -20.27 -11.76
C ALA A 249 -0.36 -21.17 -12.91
N GLN A 250 -0.54 -20.59 -14.11
CA GLN A 250 -0.85 -21.37 -15.32
C GLN A 250 0.29 -22.34 -15.64
N ALA A 251 1.54 -21.87 -15.73
CA ALA A 251 2.69 -22.71 -16.05
C ALA A 251 2.86 -23.85 -15.02
N PHE A 252 2.72 -23.53 -13.73
CA PHE A 252 2.76 -24.49 -12.65
C PHE A 252 1.67 -25.56 -12.76
N THR A 253 0.43 -25.17 -13.06
CA THR A 253 -0.70 -26.09 -13.23
C THR A 253 -0.42 -27.14 -14.31
N PHE A 254 0.06 -26.72 -15.47
CA PHE A 254 0.37 -27.63 -16.58
C PHE A 254 1.59 -28.49 -16.29
N LEU A 255 2.61 -27.94 -15.63
CA LEU A 255 3.78 -28.69 -15.18
C LEU A 255 3.38 -29.84 -14.27
N VAL A 256 2.61 -29.57 -13.21
CA VAL A 256 2.16 -30.59 -12.25
C VAL A 256 1.29 -31.64 -12.93
N ARG A 257 0.35 -31.22 -13.79
CA ARG A 257 -0.50 -32.13 -14.55
C ARG A 257 0.32 -33.07 -15.42
N ASP A 258 1.22 -32.54 -16.24
CA ASP A 258 1.98 -33.35 -17.20
C ASP A 258 3.00 -34.24 -16.49
N GLN A 259 3.56 -33.80 -15.37
CA GLN A 259 4.40 -34.63 -14.50
C GLN A 259 3.62 -35.82 -13.94
N ARG A 260 2.38 -35.61 -13.47
CA ARG A 260 1.50 -36.69 -12.99
C ARG A 260 1.11 -37.67 -14.11
N LEU A 261 1.09 -37.21 -15.36
CA LEU A 261 0.90 -38.05 -16.54
C LEU A 261 2.18 -38.79 -16.98
N GLY A 262 3.30 -38.62 -16.26
CA GLY A 262 4.56 -39.32 -16.52
C GLY A 262 5.55 -38.57 -17.40
N ALA A 263 5.31 -37.29 -17.71
CA ALA A 263 6.28 -36.50 -18.45
C ALA A 263 7.51 -36.16 -17.58
N ASN A 264 8.71 -36.33 -18.13
CA ASN A 264 9.92 -35.80 -17.50
C ASN A 264 10.04 -34.29 -17.78
N ILE A 265 9.54 -33.48 -16.84
CA ILE A 265 9.46 -32.03 -16.97
C ILE A 265 10.83 -31.34 -17.13
N ALA A 266 11.89 -31.94 -16.58
CA ALA A 266 13.23 -31.36 -16.59
C ALA A 266 13.93 -31.52 -17.96
N SER A 267 13.63 -32.59 -18.69
CA SER A 267 14.22 -32.88 -20.00
C SER A 267 13.25 -32.63 -21.17
N ALA A 268 12.03 -32.17 -20.90
CA ALA A 268 11.04 -31.92 -21.93
C ALA A 268 11.40 -30.66 -22.74
N GLN A 269 11.84 -30.87 -23.97
CA GLN A 269 12.13 -29.78 -24.91
C GLN A 269 10.85 -29.28 -25.60
N GLY A 270 10.67 -27.97 -25.65
CA GLY A 270 9.60 -27.31 -26.39
C GLY A 270 9.97 -27.08 -27.87
N PRO A 271 9.01 -26.60 -28.69
CA PRO A 271 9.22 -26.45 -30.14
C PRO A 271 10.34 -25.48 -30.54
N THR A 272 10.68 -24.52 -29.67
CA THR A 272 11.73 -23.51 -29.92
C THR A 272 13.13 -24.00 -29.56
N GLY A 273 13.26 -25.22 -29.03
CA GLY A 273 14.50 -25.75 -28.50
C GLY A 273 14.77 -25.42 -27.03
N LEU A 274 14.03 -24.47 -26.43
CA LEU A 274 14.02 -24.21 -24.99
C LEU A 274 13.24 -25.28 -24.24
N GLY A 275 13.43 -25.39 -22.93
CA GLY A 275 12.63 -26.31 -22.11
C GLY A 275 11.16 -25.90 -22.07
N LYS A 276 10.26 -26.88 -22.21
CA LYS A 276 8.81 -26.66 -22.28
C LYS A 276 8.25 -26.12 -20.96
N TYR A 277 8.72 -26.67 -19.83
CA TYR A 277 8.22 -26.31 -18.49
C TYR A 277 9.23 -25.52 -17.67
N LEU A 278 10.52 -25.82 -17.81
CA LEU A 278 11.60 -25.19 -17.06
C LEU A 278 12.69 -24.71 -18.02
N MET A 279 13.22 -23.53 -17.78
CA MET A 279 14.35 -22.96 -18.51
C MET A 279 15.21 -22.11 -17.57
N ARG A 280 16.23 -21.43 -18.10
CA ARG A 280 17.07 -20.51 -17.33
C ARG A 280 16.71 -19.06 -17.60
N SER A 281 16.75 -18.24 -16.56
CA SER A 281 16.77 -16.79 -16.66
C SER A 281 18.05 -16.32 -17.37
N PRO A 282 18.16 -15.02 -17.72
CA PRO A 282 19.40 -14.43 -18.22
C PRO A 282 20.59 -14.56 -17.24
N SER A 283 20.34 -14.64 -15.93
CA SER A 283 21.35 -14.80 -14.87
C SER A 283 21.59 -16.24 -14.43
N GLY A 284 20.80 -17.19 -14.94
CA GLY A 284 21.03 -18.62 -14.79
C GLY A 284 20.11 -19.34 -13.80
N GLU A 285 19.24 -18.65 -13.08
CA GLU A 285 18.22 -19.26 -12.21
C GLU A 285 17.24 -20.13 -13.00
N ILE A 286 16.74 -21.20 -12.38
CA ILE A 286 15.66 -22.01 -12.93
C ILE A 286 14.35 -21.26 -12.83
N ILE A 287 13.66 -21.14 -13.95
CA ILE A 287 12.39 -20.41 -14.08
C ILE A 287 11.41 -21.24 -14.90
N PHE A 288 10.12 -20.90 -14.81
CA PHE A 288 9.10 -21.49 -15.68
C PHE A 288 9.31 -21.10 -17.15
N GLY A 289 9.05 -22.05 -18.05
CA GLY A 289 9.18 -21.91 -19.50
C GLY A 289 7.99 -21.24 -20.18
N GLY A 290 8.13 -20.97 -21.48
CA GLY A 290 7.10 -20.29 -22.27
C GLY A 290 7.05 -18.78 -22.04
N GLU A 291 5.93 -18.13 -22.36
CA GLU A 291 5.83 -16.67 -22.28
C GLU A 291 5.96 -16.10 -20.87
N THR A 292 5.72 -16.92 -19.85
CA THR A 292 5.88 -16.53 -18.43
C THR A 292 7.34 -16.36 -18.02
N MET A 293 8.31 -16.65 -18.91
CA MET A 293 9.72 -16.33 -18.68
C MET A 293 9.94 -14.85 -18.32
N ARG A 294 9.04 -13.95 -18.76
CA ARG A 294 9.08 -12.51 -18.46
C ARG A 294 8.67 -12.17 -17.02
N PHE A 295 8.04 -13.09 -16.31
CA PHE A 295 7.49 -12.91 -14.96
C PHE A 295 8.25 -13.72 -13.91
N TRP A 296 9.50 -14.08 -14.20
CA TRP A 296 10.31 -14.91 -13.32
C TRP A 296 10.66 -14.26 -11.98
N ASP A 297 10.56 -12.92 -11.90
CA ASP A 297 10.73 -12.13 -10.68
C ASP A 297 9.58 -12.30 -9.67
N LEU A 298 8.46 -12.95 -10.06
CA LEU A 298 7.34 -13.19 -9.16
C LEU A 298 7.80 -13.97 -7.92
N ARG A 299 7.36 -13.48 -6.77
CA ARG A 299 7.39 -14.18 -5.48
C ARG A 299 5.96 -14.31 -4.99
N ALA A 300 5.56 -15.50 -4.57
CA ALA A 300 4.25 -15.75 -3.98
C ALA A 300 4.30 -16.88 -2.93
N PRO A 301 3.51 -16.83 -1.85
CA PRO A 301 3.61 -17.80 -0.75
C PRO A 301 3.37 -19.24 -1.20
N TRP A 302 2.60 -19.47 -2.27
CA TRP A 302 2.33 -20.79 -2.82
C TRP A 302 3.47 -21.37 -3.69
N VAL A 303 4.40 -20.54 -4.17
CA VAL A 303 5.52 -20.98 -5.05
C VAL A 303 6.86 -20.99 -4.34
N GLU A 304 7.06 -20.12 -3.34
CA GLU A 304 8.34 -20.02 -2.61
C GLU A 304 8.83 -21.33 -1.97
N PRO A 305 7.96 -22.21 -1.42
CA PRO A 305 8.41 -23.51 -0.91
C PRO A 305 9.08 -24.42 -1.95
N LEU A 306 8.91 -24.14 -3.24
CA LEU A 306 9.51 -24.89 -4.35
C LEU A 306 10.84 -24.28 -4.84
N ARG A 307 11.20 -23.08 -4.36
CA ARG A 307 12.35 -22.31 -4.84
C ARG A 307 13.61 -22.66 -4.05
N GLY A 308 14.65 -23.10 -4.74
CA GLY A 308 15.97 -23.35 -4.15
C GLY A 308 16.92 -22.15 -4.30
N PRO A 309 18.18 -22.29 -3.86
CA PRO A 309 19.21 -21.27 -4.06
C PRO A 309 19.49 -20.91 -5.53
N ASN A 310 19.11 -21.76 -6.48
CA ASN A 310 19.32 -21.59 -7.92
C ASN A 310 18.00 -21.42 -8.69
N GLY A 311 16.94 -20.98 -8.02
CA GLY A 311 15.58 -20.96 -8.55
C GLY A 311 14.74 -22.15 -8.11
#